data_AF-A0A2J7PEC7-F1
#
_entry.id   AF-A0A2J7PEC7-F1
#
_cell.length_a   1.000
_cell.length_b   1.000
_cell.length_c   1.000
_cell.angle_alpha   90.00
_cell.angle_beta   90.00
_cell.angle_gamma   90.00
#
_symmetry.space_group_name_H-M   'P 1'
#
loop_
_entity.id
_entity.type
_entity.pdbx_description
1 polymer ?
#
loop_
_entity_poly.entity_id
_entity_poly.type
_entity_poly.pdbx_seq_one_letter_code
_entity_poly.pdbx_strand_id
1 'polypeptide(L)'
;MKRIPDPSNELPVESKTNFKAEVNKIRWNNLSGENKNKVAVECSDGSVHVADHVILTLSLGVLKKRGDFMFQPALPAQKLNAIKGLCIGNVDKILLKYPYRWWPDNFTVFSVLKTNETAACIGEKCWVHDIHVFEVVDNQPHVLSAWLSGSAARHMEQLPEEQLMQETIEFIREFMGKAFNVTVPSPEELLRSSWSSNPHFHGSYSFRCMETERLNVSAAQLAEPVINNNGISVLLFAGEATHSSYYSTVHGAIESGWREAKRLTEFYKMEMPCCSGAWCCQDWCLPLQGWDAVCGRLEPTWSEAWYGAPLSA
;
A
#
# COMPACT_ATOMS: atom_id res chain seq x y z
N MET A 1 -17.08 -5.67 -5.56
CA MET A 1 -16.16 -6.24 -6.56
C MET A 1 -16.85 -7.47 -7.12
N LYS A 2 -17.27 -7.48 -8.40
CA LYS A 2 -17.88 -8.68 -8.98
C LYS A 2 -16.83 -9.80 -8.92
N ARG A 3 -17.10 -10.89 -8.19
CA ARG A 3 -16.34 -12.13 -8.38
C ARG A 3 -16.42 -12.43 -9.86
N ILE A 4 -15.28 -12.58 -10.54
CA ILE A 4 -15.28 -12.96 -11.95
C ILE A 4 -16.05 -14.28 -12.02
N PRO A 5 -17.22 -14.34 -12.70
CA PRO A 5 -18.11 -15.50 -12.55
C PRO A 5 -17.63 -16.75 -13.28
N ASP A 6 -16.56 -16.63 -14.07
CA ASP A 6 -16.05 -17.67 -14.94
C ASP A 6 -14.56 -17.93 -14.66
N PRO A 7 -14.23 -19.04 -13.96
CA PRO A 7 -12.85 -19.45 -13.66
C PRO A 7 -11.97 -19.58 -14.91
N SER A 8 -12.55 -19.78 -16.09
CA SER A 8 -11.79 -19.90 -17.34
C SER A 8 -11.18 -18.56 -17.81
N ASN A 9 -11.71 -17.43 -17.34
CA ASN A 9 -11.18 -16.09 -17.59
C ASN A 9 -10.26 -15.58 -16.46
N GLU A 10 -9.95 -16.42 -15.48
CA GLU A 10 -9.05 -16.04 -14.39
C GLU A 10 -7.62 -15.89 -14.92
N LEU A 11 -7.05 -14.69 -14.73
CA LEU A 11 -5.65 -14.46 -15.05
C LEU A 11 -4.79 -15.32 -14.13
N PRO A 12 -3.73 -15.98 -14.63
CA PRO A 12 -2.87 -16.84 -13.82
C PRO A 12 -1.92 -15.99 -12.95
N VAL A 13 -2.48 -15.22 -12.02
CA VAL A 13 -1.74 -14.27 -11.16
C VAL A 13 -0.81 -15.02 -10.23
N GLU A 14 -1.29 -16.09 -9.58
CA GLU A 14 -0.49 -16.86 -8.62
C GLU A 14 0.74 -17.48 -9.27
N SER A 15 0.60 -18.11 -10.44
CA SER A 15 1.75 -18.73 -11.14
C SER A 15 2.72 -17.70 -11.75
N LYS A 16 2.30 -16.44 -11.86
CA LYS A 16 3.15 -15.31 -12.28
C LYS A 16 3.70 -14.49 -11.11
N THR A 17 3.40 -14.87 -9.87
CA THR A 17 3.86 -14.17 -8.67
C THR A 17 5.06 -14.89 -8.06
N ASN A 18 6.20 -14.21 -8.05
CA ASN A 18 7.44 -14.71 -7.44
C ASN A 18 7.56 -14.23 -5.99
N PHE A 19 7.20 -15.09 -5.03
CA PHE A 19 7.44 -14.82 -3.61
C PHE A 19 8.91 -14.96 -3.25
N LYS A 20 9.33 -14.32 -2.14
CA LYS A 20 10.72 -14.31 -1.64
C LYS A 20 11.75 -13.72 -2.62
N ALA A 21 11.29 -13.02 -3.66
CA ALA A 21 12.12 -12.30 -4.62
C ALA A 21 12.23 -10.82 -4.21
N GLU A 22 13.14 -10.51 -3.29
CA GLU A 22 13.35 -9.12 -2.86
C GLU A 22 14.15 -8.34 -3.91
N VAL A 23 13.53 -7.33 -4.52
CA VAL A 23 14.20 -6.42 -5.46
C VAL A 23 15.29 -5.62 -4.73
N ASN A 24 16.50 -5.70 -5.26
CA ASN A 24 17.67 -4.98 -4.77
C ASN A 24 17.98 -3.74 -5.60
N LYS A 25 17.98 -3.89 -6.94
CA LYS A 25 18.41 -2.83 -7.86
C LYS A 25 17.54 -2.80 -9.11
N ILE A 26 17.31 -1.60 -9.64
CA ILE A 26 16.52 -1.34 -10.84
C ILE A 26 17.37 -0.52 -11.80
N ARG A 27 17.79 -1.13 -12.89
CA ARG A 27 18.61 -0.50 -13.93
C ARG A 27 17.73 -0.12 -15.11
N TRP A 28 17.81 1.12 -15.55
CA TRP A 28 17.04 1.66 -16.66
C TRP A 28 17.93 2.61 -17.48
N ASN A 29 17.63 2.83 -18.76
CA ASN A 29 18.30 3.84 -19.60
C ASN A 29 19.82 3.66 -19.84
N ASN A 30 20.44 2.62 -19.28
CA ASN A 30 21.87 2.34 -19.36
C ASN A 30 22.18 0.88 -19.74
N LEU A 31 21.17 0.15 -20.21
CA LEU A 31 21.34 -1.18 -20.77
C LEU A 31 21.90 -1.08 -22.20
N SER A 32 22.59 -2.13 -22.64
CA SER A 32 23.22 -2.20 -23.97
C SER A 32 22.63 -3.32 -24.82
N GLY A 33 22.97 -3.33 -26.11
CA GLY A 33 22.52 -4.34 -27.06
C GLY A 33 21.00 -4.34 -27.26
N GLU A 34 20.40 -5.52 -27.30
CA GLU A 34 18.96 -5.74 -27.48
C GLU A 34 18.10 -5.13 -26.36
N ASN A 35 18.69 -4.86 -25.19
CA ASN A 35 17.98 -4.37 -24.02
C ASN A 35 18.07 -2.85 -23.83
N LYS A 36 18.61 -2.09 -24.81
CA LYS A 36 18.90 -0.64 -24.68
C LYS A 36 17.74 0.25 -24.21
N ASN A 37 16.50 -0.18 -24.40
CA ASN A 37 15.28 0.57 -24.04
C ASN A 37 14.50 -0.04 -22.87
N LYS A 38 15.01 -1.13 -22.29
CA LYS A 38 14.33 -1.93 -21.28
C LYS A 38 14.77 -1.55 -19.87
N VAL A 39 14.12 -2.17 -18.90
CA VAL A 39 14.43 -2.10 -17.47
C VAL A 39 14.90 -3.48 -17.02
N ALA A 40 15.98 -3.53 -16.25
CA ALA A 40 16.45 -4.73 -15.58
C ALA A 40 16.22 -4.61 -14.08
N VAL A 41 15.46 -5.54 -13.51
CA VAL A 41 15.16 -5.66 -12.08
C VAL A 41 16.02 -6.79 -11.52
N GLU A 42 16.94 -6.43 -10.63
CA GLU A 42 17.89 -7.34 -9.98
C GLU A 42 17.40 -7.63 -8.56
N CYS A 43 17.21 -8.91 -8.24
CA CYS A 43 16.78 -9.39 -6.94
C CYS A 43 17.98 -9.71 -6.05
N SER A 44 17.74 -9.82 -4.74
CA SER A 44 18.77 -10.05 -3.72
C SER A 44 19.39 -11.44 -3.79
N ASP A 45 18.72 -12.40 -4.46
CA ASP A 45 19.25 -13.73 -4.77
C ASP A 45 20.14 -13.75 -6.04
N GLY A 46 20.32 -12.60 -6.69
CA GLY A 46 21.08 -12.44 -7.93
C GLY A 46 20.28 -12.70 -9.21
N SER A 47 18.99 -13.07 -9.11
CA SER A 47 18.13 -13.19 -10.30
C SER A 47 17.89 -11.82 -10.95
N VAL A 48 17.77 -11.81 -12.29
CA VAL A 48 17.56 -10.59 -13.07
C VAL A 48 16.39 -10.79 -14.01
N HIS A 49 15.43 -9.87 -13.95
CA HIS A 49 14.25 -9.84 -14.81
C HIS A 49 14.30 -8.61 -15.72
N VAL A 50 14.19 -8.81 -17.03
CA VAL A 50 14.19 -7.73 -18.01
C VAL A 50 12.77 -7.53 -18.54
N ALA A 51 12.31 -6.28 -18.56
CA ALA A 51 10.98 -5.89 -19.03
C ALA A 51 11.02 -4.56 -19.78
N ASP A 52 10.07 -4.33 -20.69
CA ASP A 52 9.95 -3.05 -21.41
C ASP A 52 9.52 -1.92 -20.45
N HIS A 53 8.66 -2.24 -19.48
CA HIS A 53 8.16 -1.31 -18.46
C HIS A 53 8.08 -1.99 -17.09
N VAL A 54 8.21 -1.22 -16.01
CA VAL A 54 8.04 -1.69 -14.62
C VAL A 54 7.04 -0.81 -13.89
N ILE A 55 5.99 -1.41 -13.33
CA ILE A 55 5.07 -0.75 -12.39
C ILE A 55 5.59 -1.01 -10.97
N LEU A 56 5.91 0.07 -10.27
CA LEU A 56 6.42 0.06 -8.91
C LEU A 56 5.28 0.31 -7.93
N THR A 57 5.08 -0.63 -7.01
CA THR A 57 4.10 -0.54 -5.90
C THR A 57 4.78 -0.57 -4.53
N LEU A 58 6.07 -0.20 -4.49
CA LEU A 58 6.85 -0.11 -3.25
C LEU A 58 6.19 0.87 -2.28
N SER A 59 6.21 0.55 -0.98
CA SER A 59 5.73 1.51 0.03
C SER A 59 6.53 2.81 -0.04
N LEU A 60 5.91 3.92 0.36
CA LEU A 60 6.62 5.20 0.46
C LEU A 60 7.81 5.12 1.42
N GLY A 61 7.72 4.32 2.48
CA GLY A 61 8.81 4.10 3.44
C GLY A 61 10.02 3.41 2.80
N VAL A 62 9.79 2.39 1.97
CA VAL A 62 10.86 1.73 1.19
C VAL A 62 11.49 2.70 0.20
N LEU A 63 10.68 3.48 -0.51
CA LEU A 63 11.20 4.51 -1.43
C LEU A 63 12.05 5.56 -0.71
N LYS A 64 11.64 6.00 0.49
CA LYS A 64 12.43 6.92 1.32
C LYS A 64 13.75 6.30 1.79
N LYS A 65 13.73 5.03 2.19
CA LYS A 65 14.91 4.37 2.76
C LYS A 65 15.92 3.95 1.69
N ARG A 66 15.44 3.53 0.52
CA ARG A 66 16.25 2.86 -0.53
C ARG A 66 16.29 3.58 -1.87
N GLY A 67 15.41 4.57 -2.10
CA GLY A 67 15.25 5.22 -3.40
C GLY A 67 16.50 5.93 -3.92
N ASP A 68 17.40 6.38 -3.03
CA ASP A 68 18.65 7.03 -3.44
C ASP A 68 19.67 6.07 -4.08
N PHE A 69 19.57 4.75 -3.83
CA PHE A 69 20.56 3.76 -4.30
C PHE A 69 19.96 2.56 -5.06
N MET A 70 18.65 2.33 -4.95
CA MET A 70 17.97 1.24 -5.66
C MET A 70 17.92 1.48 -7.18
N PHE A 71 17.89 2.73 -7.64
CA PHE A 71 17.73 3.06 -9.06
C PHE A 71 19.05 3.44 -9.72
N GLN A 72 19.30 2.89 -10.92
CA GLN A 72 20.46 3.21 -11.73
C GLN A 72 20.06 3.48 -13.20
N PRO A 73 20.16 4.72 -13.72
CA PRO A 73 20.61 5.92 -13.01
C PRO A 73 19.64 6.34 -11.90
N ALA A 74 20.07 7.30 -11.09
CA ALA A 74 19.24 7.88 -10.03
C ALA A 74 17.93 8.44 -10.62
N LEU A 75 16.86 8.40 -9.82
CA LEU A 75 15.58 8.97 -10.21
C LEU A 75 15.70 10.49 -10.46
N PRO A 76 14.86 11.06 -11.36
CA PRO A 76 14.83 12.50 -11.58
C PRO A 76 14.58 13.29 -10.28
N ALA A 77 15.15 14.50 -10.20
CA ALA A 77 15.09 15.33 -8.99
C ALA A 77 13.65 15.57 -8.48
N GLN A 78 12.70 15.78 -9.39
CA GLN A 78 11.28 15.95 -9.04
C GLN A 78 10.72 14.72 -8.31
N LYS A 79 11.08 13.51 -8.76
CA LYS A 79 10.66 12.25 -8.13
C LYS A 79 11.29 12.09 -6.75
N LEU A 80 12.59 12.36 -6.63
CA LEU A 80 13.29 12.31 -5.34
C LEU A 80 12.74 13.33 -4.34
N ASN A 81 12.39 14.53 -4.79
CA ASN A 81 11.76 15.54 -3.95
C ASN A 81 10.38 15.09 -3.46
N ALA A 82 9.57 14.48 -4.32
CA ALA A 82 8.28 13.90 -3.90
C ALA A 82 8.46 12.78 -2.86
N ILE A 83 9.41 11.86 -3.09
CA ILE A 83 9.76 10.81 -2.13
C ILE A 83 10.19 11.41 -0.78
N LYS A 84 11.00 12.48 -0.79
CA LYS A 84 11.49 13.15 0.43
C LYS A 84 10.38 13.91 1.15
N GLY A 85 9.53 14.65 0.44
CA GLY A 85 8.56 15.55 1.05
C GLY A 85 7.20 14.95 1.41
N LEU A 86 6.78 13.85 0.78
CA LEU A 86 5.60 13.10 1.26
C LEU A 86 5.96 12.42 2.59
N CYS A 87 5.03 12.30 3.53
CA CYS A 87 5.30 11.65 4.82
C CYS A 87 4.68 10.26 4.90
N ILE A 88 5.26 9.39 5.73
CA ILE A 88 4.72 8.07 6.06
C ILE A 88 4.53 7.99 7.58
N GLY A 89 3.32 7.60 7.99
CA GLY A 89 2.94 7.47 9.40
C GLY A 89 3.29 6.10 9.96
N ASN A 90 3.13 5.93 11.27
CA ASN A 90 3.15 4.62 11.89
C ASN A 90 1.90 4.46 12.75
N VAL A 91 1.11 3.43 12.46
CA VAL A 91 -0.08 3.05 13.22
C VAL A 91 -0.01 1.54 13.36
N ASP A 92 0.07 1.09 14.61
CA ASP A 92 0.15 -0.33 14.95
C ASP A 92 -1.09 -0.78 15.71
N LYS A 93 -1.23 -2.11 15.78
CA LYS A 93 -2.24 -2.79 16.57
C LYS A 93 -1.60 -3.79 17.52
N ILE A 94 -2.21 -3.95 18.69
CA ILE A 94 -1.98 -5.07 19.59
C ILE A 94 -3.27 -5.88 19.68
N LEU A 95 -3.24 -7.14 19.26
CA LEU A 95 -4.36 -8.08 19.39
C LEU A 95 -4.19 -8.87 20.69
N LEU A 96 -5.23 -8.90 21.52
CA LEU A 96 -5.25 -9.53 22.83
C LEU A 96 -6.38 -10.55 22.85
N LYS A 97 -6.04 -11.83 22.89
CA LYS A 97 -7.01 -12.93 22.99
C LYS A 97 -7.19 -13.32 24.45
N TYR A 98 -8.43 -13.30 24.92
CA TYR A 98 -8.79 -13.66 26.30
C TYR A 98 -9.43 -15.04 26.37
N PRO A 99 -9.39 -15.71 27.54
CA PRO A 99 -10.08 -16.99 27.74
C PRO A 99 -11.61 -16.86 27.62
N TYR A 100 -12.14 -15.69 27.99
CA TYR A 100 -13.54 -15.32 27.86
C TYR A 100 -13.68 -13.81 27.69
N ARG A 101 -14.80 -13.38 27.10
CA ARG A 101 -15.18 -11.97 27.04
C ARG A 101 -15.45 -11.43 28.45
N TRP A 102 -14.67 -10.45 28.88
CA TRP A 102 -14.82 -9.81 30.20
C TRP A 102 -15.46 -8.41 30.14
N TRP A 103 -15.58 -7.81 28.95
CA TRP A 103 -16.28 -6.55 28.69
C TRP A 103 -17.74 -6.78 28.30
N PRO A 104 -18.66 -5.80 28.39
CA PRO A 104 -20.07 -5.95 28.00
C PRO A 104 -20.30 -6.24 26.49
N ASP A 105 -21.42 -6.88 26.13
CA ASP A 105 -21.70 -7.35 24.76
C ASP A 105 -22.15 -6.24 23.81
N ASN A 106 -22.73 -5.18 24.37
CA ASN A 106 -23.13 -3.98 23.66
C ASN A 106 -21.97 -2.99 23.41
N PHE A 107 -20.73 -3.35 23.75
CA PHE A 107 -19.55 -2.52 23.51
C PHE A 107 -18.74 -3.09 22.35
N THR A 108 -18.50 -2.26 21.33
CA THR A 108 -17.64 -2.59 20.19
C THR A 108 -16.33 -1.79 20.20
N VAL A 109 -16.32 -0.63 20.86
CA VAL A 109 -15.18 0.29 20.91
C VAL A 109 -15.05 0.89 22.31
N PHE A 110 -13.82 1.03 22.79
CA PHE A 110 -13.44 1.69 24.03
C PHE A 110 -12.43 2.79 23.74
N SER A 111 -12.80 4.05 23.95
CA SER A 111 -11.90 5.18 23.77
C SER A 111 -11.24 5.54 25.11
N VAL A 112 -9.91 5.66 25.11
CA VAL A 112 -9.16 6.09 26.28
C VAL A 112 -8.93 7.60 26.22
N LEU A 113 -9.58 8.33 27.12
CA LEU A 113 -9.41 9.78 27.27
C LEU A 113 -8.42 10.07 28.40
N LYS A 114 -7.40 10.85 28.09
CA LYS A 114 -6.40 11.31 29.06
C LYS A 114 -6.86 12.62 29.72
N THR A 115 -6.66 12.74 31.02
CA THR A 115 -6.66 14.04 31.71
C THR A 115 -5.27 14.68 31.66
N ASN A 116 -5.19 15.98 31.92
CA ASN A 116 -3.90 16.69 31.99
C ASN A 116 -2.93 16.09 33.03
N GLU A 117 -3.43 15.41 34.08
CA GLU A 117 -2.57 14.72 35.05
C GLU A 117 -1.99 13.40 34.49
N THR A 118 -2.76 12.65 33.71
CA THR A 118 -2.27 11.42 33.03
C THR A 118 -1.39 11.70 31.80
N ALA A 119 -1.50 12.91 31.22
CA ALA A 119 -0.64 13.37 30.13
C ALA A 119 0.80 13.67 30.58
N ALA A 120 1.04 13.79 31.89
CA ALA A 120 2.35 14.04 32.49
C ALA A 120 3.20 12.77 32.64
N CYS A 121 2.89 11.68 31.93
CA CYS A 121 3.77 10.52 31.91
C CYS A 121 5.14 10.92 31.36
N ILE A 122 6.17 10.78 32.21
CA ILE A 122 7.58 10.97 31.86
C ILE A 122 8.30 9.66 32.20
N GLY A 123 8.88 8.98 31.20
CA GLY A 123 9.61 7.72 31.40
C GLY A 123 9.41 6.70 30.27
N GLU A 124 10.04 5.52 30.41
CA GLU A 124 10.07 4.46 29.40
C GLU A 124 8.68 3.83 29.14
N LYS A 125 7.80 3.78 30.16
CA LYS A 125 6.44 3.21 30.03
C LYS A 125 5.42 4.12 29.32
N CYS A 126 5.78 5.33 28.91
CA CYS A 126 4.77 6.28 28.45
C CYS A 126 4.10 5.93 27.12
N TRP A 127 4.68 4.99 26.37
CA TRP A 127 4.10 4.52 25.13
C TRP A 127 2.71 3.88 25.33
N VAL A 128 2.44 3.15 26.44
CA VAL A 128 1.14 2.49 26.64
C VAL A 128 0.01 3.50 26.73
N HIS A 129 0.30 4.69 27.24
CA HIS A 129 -0.71 5.73 27.34
C HIS A 129 -1.16 6.21 25.96
N ASP A 130 -0.35 6.10 24.90
CA ASP A 130 -0.76 6.47 23.54
C ASP A 130 -1.65 5.42 22.84
N ILE A 131 -2.01 4.35 23.56
CA ILE A 131 -3.17 3.53 23.20
C ILE A 131 -4.42 4.38 23.37
N HIS A 132 -5.09 4.69 22.26
CA HIS A 132 -6.23 5.62 22.23
C HIS A 132 -7.58 4.92 22.07
N VAL A 133 -7.59 3.74 21.44
CA VAL A 133 -8.80 2.97 21.16
C VAL A 133 -8.55 1.49 21.34
N PHE A 134 -9.50 0.79 21.97
CA PHE A 134 -9.67 -0.66 21.84
C PHE A 134 -10.91 -0.94 21.01
N GLU A 135 -10.84 -1.90 20.10
CA GLU A 135 -11.97 -2.39 19.32
C GLU A 135 -12.16 -3.88 19.56
N VAL A 136 -13.41 -4.34 19.60
CA VAL A 136 -13.72 -5.77 19.53
C VAL A 136 -13.52 -6.21 18.09
N VAL A 137 -12.75 -7.28 17.87
CA VAL A 137 -12.51 -7.78 16.52
C VAL A 137 -13.76 -8.51 16.00
N ASP A 138 -14.22 -8.14 14.82
CA ASP A 138 -15.40 -8.72 14.19
C ASP A 138 -15.31 -10.25 14.12
N ASN A 139 -16.39 -10.93 14.51
CA ASN A 139 -16.50 -12.39 14.57
C ASN A 139 -15.46 -13.07 15.50
N GLN A 140 -14.81 -12.31 16.38
CA GLN A 140 -13.82 -12.81 17.36
C GLN A 140 -14.16 -12.27 18.75
N PRO A 141 -15.19 -12.82 19.43
CA PRO A 141 -15.79 -12.22 20.63
C PRO A 141 -14.86 -12.16 21.86
N HIS A 142 -13.72 -12.84 21.81
CA HIS A 142 -12.72 -12.88 22.88
C HIS A 142 -11.45 -12.07 22.55
N VAL A 143 -11.45 -11.31 21.45
CA VAL A 143 -10.26 -10.57 20.99
C VAL A 143 -10.52 -9.07 21.02
N LEU A 144 -9.65 -8.35 21.73
CA LEU A 144 -9.54 -6.89 21.64
C LEU A 144 -8.35 -6.51 20.76
N SER A 145 -8.51 -5.43 20.00
CA SER A 145 -7.47 -4.80 19.19
C SER A 145 -7.21 -3.40 19.74
N ALA A 146 -6.01 -3.16 20.25
CA ALA A 146 -5.58 -1.86 20.76
C ALA A 146 -4.84 -1.09 19.68
N TRP A 147 -5.23 0.16 19.44
CA TRP A 147 -4.61 1.04 18.46
C TRP A 147 -3.66 2.03 19.10
N LEU A 148 -2.49 2.20 18.49
CA LEU A 148 -1.47 3.18 18.86
C LEU A 148 -0.77 3.72 17.63
N SER A 149 -0.23 4.93 17.71
CA SER A 149 0.39 5.60 16.56
C SER A 149 1.65 6.36 16.92
N GLY A 150 2.37 6.82 15.91
CA GLY A 150 3.50 7.74 16.07
C GLY A 150 4.71 7.11 16.77
N SER A 151 5.29 7.85 17.71
CA SER A 151 6.48 7.42 18.46
C SER A 151 6.20 6.23 19.38
N ALA A 152 5.01 6.18 20.00
CA ALA A 152 4.63 5.08 20.86
C ALA A 152 4.53 3.76 20.09
N ALA A 153 3.93 3.78 18.89
CA ALA A 153 3.91 2.62 18.00
C ALA A 153 5.33 2.11 17.70
N ARG A 154 6.23 3.00 17.28
CA ARG A 154 7.64 2.63 17.01
C ARG A 154 8.38 2.09 18.23
N HIS A 155 8.12 2.64 19.41
CA HIS A 155 8.69 2.15 20.66
C HIS A 155 8.16 0.74 21.00
N MET A 156 6.84 0.57 20.92
CA MET A 156 6.15 -0.70 21.16
C MET A 156 6.70 -1.83 20.29
N GLU A 157 7.02 -1.57 19.02
CA GLU A 157 7.62 -2.56 18.12
C GLU A 157 8.95 -3.16 18.64
N GLN A 158 9.71 -2.40 19.44
CA GLN A 158 11.03 -2.82 19.94
C GLN A 158 10.98 -3.59 21.26
N LEU A 159 9.83 -3.60 21.94
CA LEU A 159 9.74 -4.20 23.27
C LEU A 159 9.83 -5.73 23.21
N PRO A 160 10.44 -6.40 24.20
CA PRO A 160 10.24 -7.83 24.39
C PRO A 160 8.75 -8.16 24.60
N GLU A 161 8.31 -9.31 24.11
CA GLU A 161 6.89 -9.70 24.18
C GLU A 161 6.36 -9.78 25.62
N GLU A 162 7.18 -10.27 26.56
CA GLU A 162 6.83 -10.34 27.98
C GLU A 162 6.57 -8.95 28.58
N GLN A 163 7.44 -8.00 28.30
CA GLN A 163 7.30 -6.62 28.76
C GLN A 163 6.08 -5.96 28.12
N LEU A 164 5.88 -6.15 26.81
CA LEU A 164 4.72 -5.65 26.09
C LEU A 164 3.40 -6.17 26.70
N MET A 165 3.33 -7.48 26.95
CA MET A 165 2.17 -8.13 27.57
C MET A 165 1.92 -7.54 28.95
N GLN A 166 2.94 -7.46 29.80
CA GLN A 166 2.82 -6.95 31.15
C GLN A 166 2.30 -5.50 31.17
N GLU A 167 2.95 -4.59 30.43
CA GLU A 167 2.60 -3.17 30.43
C GLU A 167 1.21 -2.93 29.82
N THR A 168 0.82 -3.69 28.80
CA THR A 168 -0.52 -3.61 28.21
C THR A 168 -1.61 -4.07 29.20
N ILE A 169 -1.37 -5.16 29.94
CA ILE A 169 -2.32 -5.65 30.95
C ILE A 169 -2.44 -4.65 32.11
N GLU A 170 -1.32 -4.11 32.59
CA GLU A 170 -1.30 -3.08 33.63
C GLU A 170 -2.17 -1.88 33.22
N PHE A 171 -1.98 -1.39 31.99
CA PHE A 171 -2.76 -0.30 31.43
C PHE A 171 -4.27 -0.61 31.34
N ILE A 172 -4.63 -1.78 30.80
CA ILE A 172 -6.06 -2.17 30.69
C ILE A 172 -6.71 -2.30 32.08
N ARG A 173 -5.99 -2.85 33.06
CA ARG A 173 -6.50 -2.95 34.44
C ARG A 173 -6.70 -1.58 35.06
N GLU A 174 -5.79 -0.65 34.82
CA GLU A 174 -5.89 0.72 35.32
C GLU A 174 -7.12 1.44 34.77
N PHE A 175 -7.31 1.40 33.44
CA PHE A 175 -8.38 2.15 32.76
C PHE A 175 -9.72 1.40 32.73
N MET A 176 -9.73 0.16 32.26
CA MET A 176 -10.96 -0.60 32.00
C MET A 176 -11.40 -1.40 33.23
N GLY A 177 -10.47 -1.93 34.01
CA GLY A 177 -10.81 -2.68 35.23
C GLY A 177 -11.61 -1.84 36.23
N LYS A 178 -11.20 -0.58 36.44
CA LYS A 178 -11.93 0.38 37.27
C LYS A 178 -13.27 0.78 36.65
N ALA A 179 -13.29 1.08 35.35
CA ALA A 179 -14.49 1.56 34.65
C ALA A 179 -15.63 0.53 34.64
N PHE A 180 -15.30 -0.75 34.47
CA PHE A 180 -16.29 -1.83 34.42
C PHE A 180 -16.49 -2.55 35.76
N ASN A 181 -15.71 -2.21 36.79
CA ASN A 181 -15.69 -2.91 38.07
C ASN A 181 -15.48 -4.44 37.89
N VAL A 182 -14.52 -4.80 37.04
CA VAL A 182 -14.17 -6.20 36.70
C VAL A 182 -12.69 -6.47 36.91
N THR A 183 -12.37 -7.70 37.33
CA THR A 183 -10.99 -8.19 37.28
C THR A 183 -10.68 -8.64 35.86
N VAL A 184 -9.86 -7.85 35.15
CA VAL A 184 -9.43 -8.17 33.79
C VAL A 184 -8.53 -9.42 33.81
N PRO A 185 -8.95 -10.53 33.19
CA PRO A 185 -8.12 -11.74 33.09
C PRO A 185 -6.87 -11.44 32.27
N SER A 186 -5.81 -12.22 32.46
CA SER A 186 -4.66 -12.15 31.56
C SER A 186 -5.07 -12.69 30.17
N PRO A 187 -4.62 -12.06 29.06
CA PRO A 187 -4.73 -12.64 27.73
C PRO A 187 -3.98 -13.97 27.65
N GLU A 188 -4.51 -14.91 26.87
CA GLU A 188 -3.85 -16.17 26.52
C GLU A 188 -2.77 -15.95 25.46
N GLU A 189 -3.01 -15.00 24.54
CA GLU A 189 -2.12 -14.68 23.42
C GLU A 189 -2.11 -13.17 23.16
N LEU A 190 -0.96 -12.67 22.74
CA LEU A 190 -0.75 -11.30 22.28
C LEU A 190 -0.05 -11.32 20.93
N LEU A 191 -0.60 -10.59 19.96
CA LEU A 191 0.08 -10.30 18.69
C LEU A 191 0.23 -8.80 18.52
N ARG A 192 1.32 -8.35 17.91
CA ARG A 192 1.51 -6.95 17.52
C ARG A 192 1.82 -6.83 16.04
N SER A 193 1.44 -5.72 15.42
CA SER A 193 2.03 -5.31 14.16
C SER A 193 3.39 -4.64 14.38
N SER A 194 4.21 -4.59 13.32
CA SER A 194 5.51 -3.91 13.35
C SER A 194 5.82 -3.26 12.01
N TRP A 195 4.99 -2.30 11.62
CA TRP A 195 5.04 -1.69 10.29
C TRP A 195 6.30 -0.86 10.05
N SER A 196 6.81 -0.16 11.07
CA SER A 196 8.00 0.69 10.93
C SER A 196 9.29 -0.14 10.83
N SER A 197 9.38 -1.22 11.59
CA SER A 197 10.55 -2.10 11.63
C SER A 197 10.58 -3.08 10.46
N ASN A 198 9.43 -3.35 9.83
CA ASN A 198 9.38 -4.23 8.67
C ASN A 198 10.12 -3.59 7.47
N PRO A 199 11.17 -4.25 6.92
CA PRO A 199 11.99 -3.70 5.85
C PRO A 199 11.24 -3.53 4.51
N HIS A 200 10.07 -4.14 4.36
CA HIS A 200 9.25 -4.05 3.16
C HIS A 200 8.19 -2.95 3.24
N PHE A 201 8.05 -2.27 4.38
CA PHE A 201 7.07 -1.20 4.57
C PHE A 201 7.68 0.09 5.11
N HIS A 202 8.54 0.02 6.14
CA HIS A 202 9.13 1.20 6.80
C HIS A 202 8.09 2.26 7.20
N GLY A 203 6.96 1.80 7.71
CA GLY A 203 5.83 2.61 8.12
C GLY A 203 4.50 1.99 7.68
N SER A 204 3.40 2.59 8.13
CA SER A 204 2.03 2.12 7.86
C SER A 204 1.50 2.62 6.51
N TYR A 205 1.20 3.92 6.42
CA TYR A 205 0.66 4.55 5.22
C TYR A 205 1.05 6.02 5.12
N SER A 206 0.99 6.56 3.91
CA SER A 206 1.36 7.94 3.62
C SER A 206 0.40 8.95 4.24
N PHE A 207 0.83 10.19 4.41
CA PHE A 207 -0.02 11.33 4.77
C PHE A 207 0.62 12.65 4.31
N ARG A 208 -0.17 13.72 4.26
CA ARG A 208 0.33 15.07 3.98
C ARG A 208 0.80 15.73 5.27
N CYS A 209 2.07 16.11 5.31
CA CYS A 209 2.70 16.74 6.46
C CYS A 209 3.17 18.16 6.12
N MET A 210 3.62 18.91 7.14
CA MET A 210 4.17 20.25 6.94
C MET A 210 5.35 20.28 5.95
N GLU A 211 6.13 19.20 5.89
CA GLU A 211 7.23 19.07 4.94
C GLU A 211 6.74 18.94 3.49
N THR A 212 5.58 18.30 3.27
CA THR A 212 4.93 18.21 1.96
C THR A 212 4.59 19.61 1.44
N GLU A 213 4.04 20.47 2.30
CA GLU A 213 3.73 21.86 1.99
C GLU A 213 5.00 22.69 1.77
N ARG A 214 5.97 22.58 2.69
CA ARG A 214 7.24 23.31 2.63
C ARG A 214 8.01 23.04 1.34
N LEU A 215 8.01 21.81 0.87
CA LEU A 215 8.68 21.41 -0.38
C LEU A 215 7.79 21.59 -1.63
N ASN A 216 6.52 21.99 -1.45
CA ASN A 216 5.53 22.10 -2.53
C ASN A 216 5.46 20.83 -3.39
N VAL A 217 5.37 19.67 -2.73
CA VAL A 217 5.28 18.37 -3.39
C VAL A 217 3.92 17.70 -3.22
N SER A 218 3.60 16.74 -4.09
CA SER A 218 2.31 16.05 -4.05
C SER A 218 2.39 14.58 -4.48
N ALA A 219 1.36 13.81 -4.13
CA ALA A 219 1.20 12.43 -4.58
C ALA A 219 1.16 12.32 -6.11
N ALA A 220 0.67 13.34 -6.81
CA ALA A 220 0.68 13.41 -8.28
C ALA A 220 2.11 13.38 -8.84
N GLN A 221 3.03 14.15 -8.24
CA GLN A 221 4.45 14.11 -8.63
C GLN A 221 5.09 12.74 -8.35
N LEU A 222 4.67 12.04 -7.29
CA LEU A 222 5.09 10.65 -7.05
C LEU A 222 4.50 9.68 -8.08
N ALA A 223 3.30 9.95 -8.61
CA ALA A 223 2.65 9.13 -9.63
C ALA A 223 3.26 9.27 -11.04
N GLU A 224 3.93 10.38 -11.34
CA GLU A 224 4.47 10.61 -12.70
C GLU A 224 5.42 9.48 -13.16
N PRO A 225 5.27 8.95 -14.38
CA PRO A 225 6.21 7.95 -14.88
C PRO A 225 7.59 8.55 -15.10
N VAL A 226 8.64 7.72 -14.99
CA VAL A 226 10.00 8.09 -15.40
C VAL A 226 10.19 7.69 -16.85
N ILE A 227 10.63 8.67 -17.64
CA ILE A 227 10.84 8.55 -19.08
C ILE A 227 12.33 8.32 -19.36
N ASN A 228 12.66 7.37 -20.24
CA ASN A 228 14.03 7.10 -20.69
C ASN A 228 14.48 8.13 -21.75
N ASN A 229 15.73 8.05 -22.19
CA ASN A 229 16.30 8.98 -23.18
C ASN A 229 15.59 8.95 -24.55
N ASN A 230 14.79 7.92 -24.82
CA ASN A 230 14.06 7.76 -26.07
C ASN A 230 12.58 8.17 -25.95
N GLY A 231 12.20 8.84 -24.87
CA GLY A 231 10.83 9.33 -24.68
C GLY A 231 9.84 8.25 -24.21
N ILE A 232 10.31 7.07 -23.82
CA ILE A 232 9.46 5.95 -23.39
C ILE A 232 9.32 5.95 -21.86
N SER A 233 8.09 5.83 -21.36
CA SER A 233 7.81 5.70 -19.92
C SER A 233 8.23 4.33 -19.40
N VAL A 234 9.40 4.20 -18.77
CA VAL A 234 9.97 2.90 -18.38
C VAL A 234 9.67 2.50 -16.93
N LEU A 235 9.52 3.46 -16.01
CA LEU A 235 9.12 3.19 -14.62
C LEU A 235 7.82 3.92 -14.33
N LEU A 236 6.80 3.19 -13.89
CA LEU A 236 5.49 3.69 -13.52
C LEU A 236 5.31 3.51 -12.02
N PHE A 237 4.55 4.39 -11.36
CA PHE A 237 4.39 4.37 -9.91
C PHE A 237 2.92 4.23 -9.55
N ALA A 238 2.59 3.17 -8.80
CA ALA A 238 1.27 2.88 -8.26
C ALA A 238 1.37 2.61 -6.75
N GLY A 239 0.23 2.39 -6.10
CA GLY A 239 0.12 2.24 -4.66
C GLY A 239 -0.45 3.48 -3.97
N GLU A 240 -0.85 3.32 -2.72
CA GLU A 240 -1.65 4.32 -1.98
C GLU A 240 -1.02 5.73 -1.99
N ALA A 241 0.30 5.82 -1.85
CA ALA A 241 1.03 7.09 -1.79
C ALA A 241 1.03 7.88 -3.11
N THR A 242 0.58 7.27 -4.20
CA THR A 242 0.53 7.87 -5.54
C THR A 242 -0.86 8.41 -5.91
N HIS A 243 -1.82 8.33 -4.99
CA HIS A 243 -3.18 8.81 -5.23
C HIS A 243 -3.40 10.20 -4.62
N SER A 244 -3.80 11.19 -5.44
CA SER A 244 -3.93 12.59 -4.98
C SER A 244 -5.02 12.80 -3.92
N SER A 245 -6.12 12.06 -4.00
CA SER A 245 -7.28 12.22 -3.10
C SER A 245 -7.45 11.09 -2.08
N TYR A 246 -7.15 9.84 -2.46
CA TYR A 246 -7.39 8.64 -1.66
C TYR A 246 -6.09 7.97 -1.19
N TYR A 247 -5.06 8.78 -0.91
CA TYR A 247 -3.86 8.26 -0.23
C TYR A 247 -4.23 7.70 1.15
N SER A 248 -3.38 6.82 1.67
CA SER A 248 -3.58 6.02 2.89
C SER A 248 -4.64 4.93 2.82
N THR A 249 -5.19 4.61 1.65
CA THR A 249 -6.32 3.68 1.54
C THR A 249 -6.08 2.52 0.57
N VAL A 250 -6.79 1.42 0.80
CA VAL A 250 -6.80 0.25 -0.10
C VAL A 250 -7.42 0.60 -1.44
N HIS A 251 -8.54 1.34 -1.47
CA HIS A 251 -9.18 1.70 -2.74
C HIS A 251 -8.31 2.65 -3.57
N GLY A 252 -7.60 3.60 -2.94
CA GLY A 252 -6.60 4.43 -3.64
C GLY A 252 -5.44 3.61 -4.21
N ALA A 253 -4.99 2.56 -3.51
CA ALA A 253 -3.99 1.63 -4.04
C ALA A 253 -4.52 0.85 -5.26
N ILE A 254 -5.77 0.37 -5.21
CA ILE A 254 -6.42 -0.33 -6.34
C ILE A 254 -6.55 0.61 -7.54
N GLU A 255 -7.09 1.81 -7.34
CA GLU A 255 -7.32 2.79 -8.41
C GLU A 255 -6.01 3.26 -9.05
N SER A 256 -4.95 3.46 -8.26
CA SER A 256 -3.62 3.76 -8.81
C SER A 256 -3.02 2.61 -9.61
N GLY A 257 -3.30 1.35 -9.23
CA GLY A 257 -2.94 0.18 -10.03
C GLY A 257 -3.66 0.16 -11.38
N TRP A 258 -4.97 0.41 -11.40
CA TRP A 258 -5.73 0.54 -12.65
C TRP A 258 -5.23 1.69 -13.52
N ARG A 259 -4.87 2.82 -12.92
CA ARG A 259 -4.31 3.98 -13.62
C ARG A 259 -3.06 3.61 -14.42
N GLU A 260 -2.08 2.95 -13.79
CA GLU A 260 -0.84 2.60 -14.49
C GLU A 260 -1.02 1.44 -15.48
N ALA A 261 -1.90 0.47 -15.18
CA ALA A 261 -2.26 -0.59 -16.13
C ALA A 261 -2.93 -0.02 -17.40
N LYS A 262 -3.84 0.93 -17.23
CA LYS A 262 -4.50 1.63 -18.34
C LYS A 262 -3.49 2.44 -19.16
N ARG A 263 -2.55 3.13 -18.51
CA ARG A 263 -1.48 3.88 -19.20
C ARG A 263 -0.68 3.00 -20.15
N LEU A 264 -0.25 1.81 -19.71
CA LEU A 264 0.47 0.87 -20.56
C LEU A 264 -0.42 0.28 -21.67
N THR A 265 -1.68 -0.04 -21.35
CA THR A 265 -2.63 -0.54 -22.34
C THR A 265 -2.84 0.48 -23.47
N GLU A 266 -2.96 1.76 -23.13
CA GLU A 266 -3.10 2.85 -24.12
C GLU A 266 -1.83 3.05 -24.94
N PHE A 267 -0.65 2.99 -24.29
CA PHE A 267 0.65 3.04 -24.97
C PHE A 267 0.75 1.98 -26.08
N TYR A 268 0.48 0.71 -25.77
CA TYR A 268 0.54 -0.37 -26.76
C TYR A 268 -0.56 -0.33 -27.82
N LYS A 269 -1.73 0.26 -27.51
CA LYS A 269 -2.77 0.50 -28.53
C LYS A 269 -2.34 1.55 -29.55
N MET A 270 -1.57 2.55 -29.14
CA MET A 270 -1.06 3.59 -30.03
C MET A 270 0.13 3.11 -30.87
N GLU A 271 0.99 2.26 -30.30
CA GLU A 271 2.15 1.70 -31.01
C GLU A 271 1.82 0.56 -31.97
N MET A 272 0.63 -0.04 -31.88
CA MET A 272 0.08 -0.88 -32.95
C MET A 272 -0.66 0.01 -33.95
N PRO A 273 -0.05 0.44 -35.07
CA PRO A 273 -0.85 1.00 -36.15
C PRO A 273 -1.84 -0.09 -36.56
N CYS A 274 -3.14 0.22 -36.47
CA CYS A 274 -4.14 -0.48 -37.24
C CYS A 274 -3.56 -0.63 -38.66
N CYS A 275 -3.48 -1.86 -39.16
CA CYS A 275 -3.39 -2.11 -40.60
C CYS A 275 -4.68 -1.56 -41.24
N SER A 276 -4.81 -0.24 -41.35
CA SER A 276 -5.92 0.47 -41.96
C SER A 276 -5.33 1.36 -43.06
N GLY A 277 -5.01 0.72 -44.18
CA GLY A 277 -4.55 1.36 -45.40
C GLY A 277 -4.31 0.31 -46.48
N ALA A 278 -4.90 0.50 -47.66
CA ALA A 278 -5.11 -0.44 -48.76
C ALA A 278 -3.85 -1.07 -49.45
N TRP A 279 -2.75 -1.31 -48.75
CA TRP A 279 -1.56 -1.95 -49.31
C TRP A 279 -0.97 -2.93 -48.30
N CYS A 280 -1.62 -4.09 -48.17
CA CYS A 280 -1.00 -5.25 -47.54
C CYS A 280 -0.05 -5.86 -48.59
N CYS A 281 1.25 -5.61 -48.44
CA CYS A 281 2.26 -6.38 -49.15
C CYS A 281 2.06 -7.86 -48.80
N GLN A 282 1.83 -8.66 -49.84
CA GLN A 282 2.02 -10.09 -49.77
C GLN A 282 3.47 -10.37 -49.36
N ASP A 283 3.62 -11.46 -48.61
CA ASP A 283 4.86 -12.06 -48.14
C ASP A 283 5.40 -11.47 -46.83
N TRP A 284 5.60 -12.35 -45.85
CA TRP A 284 6.15 -12.12 -44.49
C TRP A 284 5.18 -11.83 -43.33
N CYS A 285 4.03 -12.51 -43.29
CA CYS A 285 3.41 -12.88 -42.00
C CYS A 285 3.73 -14.34 -41.66
N LEU A 286 4.65 -14.56 -40.72
CA LEU A 286 4.77 -15.85 -40.03
C LEU A 286 3.56 -16.00 -39.09
N PRO A 287 2.90 -17.17 -39.04
CA PRO A 287 1.72 -17.35 -38.21
C PRO A 287 2.14 -17.55 -36.75
N LEU A 288 1.93 -16.53 -35.91
CA LEU A 288 1.75 -16.76 -34.47
C LEU A 288 0.28 -17.15 -34.27
N GLN A 289 0.03 -18.45 -34.18
CA GLN A 289 -1.26 -19.01 -33.79
C GLN A 289 -1.61 -18.56 -32.35
N GLY A 290 -2.86 -18.09 -32.15
CA GLY A 290 -3.50 -18.15 -30.85
C GLY A 290 -4.16 -16.88 -30.29
N TRP A 291 -4.46 -15.84 -31.08
CA TRP A 291 -5.27 -14.72 -30.60
C TRP A 291 -6.51 -14.55 -31.47
N ASP A 292 -7.64 -15.11 -31.02
CA ASP A 292 -8.95 -14.78 -31.58
C ASP A 292 -9.30 -13.33 -31.21
N ALA A 293 -9.17 -12.44 -32.19
CA ALA A 293 -9.64 -11.07 -32.09
C ALA A 293 -11.17 -11.04 -32.15
N VAL A 294 -11.83 -10.96 -31.00
CA VAL A 294 -13.25 -10.60 -30.94
C VAL A 294 -13.36 -9.08 -31.11
N CYS A 295 -13.50 -8.64 -32.37
CA CYS A 295 -13.86 -7.26 -32.72
C CYS A 295 -15.35 -7.01 -32.41
N GLY A 296 -15.67 -6.77 -31.14
CA GLY A 296 -16.96 -6.24 -30.70
C GLY A 296 -16.99 -4.72 -30.84
N ARG A 297 -17.64 -4.22 -31.89
CA ARG A 297 -17.92 -2.80 -32.10
C ARG A 297 -18.96 -2.35 -31.07
N LEU A 298 -18.54 -1.69 -29.99
CA LEU A 298 -19.46 -1.01 -29.06
C LEU A 298 -19.72 0.41 -29.56
N GLU A 299 -20.94 0.67 -30.02
CA GLU A 299 -21.40 2.03 -30.33
C GLU A 299 -21.63 2.84 -29.04
N PRO A 300 -21.41 4.17 -29.06
CA PRO A 300 -21.69 5.03 -27.93
C PRO A 300 -23.13 5.51 -27.97
N THR A 301 -23.98 5.04 -27.04
CA THR A 301 -25.23 5.73 -26.71
C THR A 301 -25.11 6.35 -25.33
N TRP A 302 -24.80 7.64 -25.29
CA TRP A 302 -25.10 8.50 -24.16
C TRP A 302 -26.53 9.04 -24.33
N SER A 303 -27.41 8.79 -23.36
CA SER A 303 -28.53 9.68 -23.06
C SER A 303 -28.91 9.58 -21.59
N GLU A 304 -28.69 10.69 -20.91
CA GLU A 304 -29.36 11.24 -19.72
C GLU A 304 -30.56 10.45 -19.14
N ALA A 305 -30.45 10.10 -17.86
CA ALA A 305 -31.47 10.18 -16.80
C ALA A 305 -30.79 9.60 -15.54
N TRP A 306 -30.64 10.27 -14.39
CA TRP A 306 -31.67 10.86 -13.56
C TRP A 306 -31.05 11.87 -12.58
N TYR A 307 -31.63 13.06 -12.52
CA TYR A 307 -31.56 13.96 -11.37
C TYR A 307 -32.47 13.43 -10.24
N GLY A 308 -31.95 13.45 -9.00
CA GLY A 308 -32.65 13.79 -7.76
C GLY A 308 -33.84 12.95 -7.27
N ALA A 309 -33.68 12.31 -6.11
CA ALA A 309 -34.41 12.67 -4.87
C ALA A 309 -34.00 11.76 -3.68
N PRO A 310 -34.05 12.28 -2.44
CA PRO A 310 -33.48 11.66 -1.24
C PRO A 310 -34.49 10.72 -0.55
N LEU A 311 -33.99 9.82 0.29
CA LEU A 311 -34.81 9.15 1.31
C LEU A 311 -34.15 9.30 2.68
N SER A 312 -34.76 10.17 3.48
CA SER A 312 -34.72 10.18 4.94
C SER A 312 -35.83 9.29 5.48
N ALA A 313 -35.50 8.40 6.42
CA ALA A 313 -36.19 8.15 7.69
C ALA A 313 -35.32 7.20 8.52
#